data_AF-A0A0M3K2S3-F1
#
_entry.id   AF-A0A0M3K2S3-F1
#
_cell.length_a   1.000
_cell.length_b   1.000
_cell.length_c   1.000
_cell.angle_alpha   90.00
_cell.angle_beta   90.00
_cell.angle_gamma   90.00
#
_symmetry.space_group_name_H-M   'P 1'
#
loop_
_entity.id
_entity.type
_entity.pdbx_description
1 polymer ?
#
loop_
_entity_poly.entity_id
_entity_poly.type
_entity_poly.pdbx_seq_one_letter_code
_entity_poly.pdbx_strand_id
1 'polypeptide(L)'
;QYEIPNADPVHRKVKLPDADPLYRTYRQCIADGLYSASAEAIWGKVTDLVNDCMKKHNILKRFPLRQVRNSDETKYFLNVTSNIPASEQCNVVTLGIGKDIAAEQQLAKLIPAQCHFHGADPGINENKQLYSTIGTYYPYAIAATSGIKSASLYGMWHPENILTQ
;
A
#
# COMPACT_ATOMS: atom_id res chain seq x y z
N GLN A 1 6.88 -31.18 -7.82
CA GLN A 1 7.87 -30.09 -7.95
C GLN A 1 7.19 -29.00 -8.76
N TYR A 2 6.84 -27.89 -8.11
CA TYR A 2 6.32 -26.73 -8.82
C TYR A 2 7.51 -25.83 -9.15
N GLU A 3 7.84 -25.72 -10.43
CA GLU A 3 8.85 -24.78 -10.91
C GLU A 3 8.27 -23.37 -10.79
N ILE A 4 8.86 -22.56 -9.92
CA ILE A 4 8.65 -21.12 -9.88
C ILE A 4 9.36 -20.58 -11.13
N PRO A 5 8.68 -19.91 -12.07
CA PRO A 5 9.35 -19.30 -13.20
C PRO A 5 10.39 -18.32 -12.67
N ASN A 6 11.62 -18.41 -13.20
CA ASN A 6 12.67 -17.46 -12.93
C ASN A 6 12.10 -16.04 -12.96
N ALA A 7 12.23 -15.32 -11.84
CA ALA A 7 11.94 -13.90 -11.81
C ALA A 7 12.91 -13.22 -12.78
N ASP A 8 12.40 -12.92 -13.97
CA ASP A 8 13.09 -12.13 -14.98
C ASP A 8 13.62 -10.86 -14.32
N PRO A 9 14.94 -10.55 -14.39
CA PRO A 9 15.48 -9.27 -13.94
C PRO A 9 15.15 -8.22 -15.00
N VAL A 10 13.87 -7.96 -15.21
CA VAL A 10 13.41 -6.96 -16.15
C VAL A 10 13.17 -5.71 -15.34
N HIS A 11 14.24 -4.90 -15.26
CA HIS A 11 14.16 -3.45 -15.35
C HIS A 11 13.30 -3.06 -16.56
N ARG A 12 11.98 -3.30 -16.48
CA ARG A 12 11.03 -2.65 -17.36
C ARG A 12 11.19 -1.19 -16.98
N LYS A 13 11.76 -0.39 -17.88
CA LYS A 13 11.47 1.04 -17.88
C LYS A 13 9.96 1.12 -18.08
N VAL A 14 9.21 1.08 -16.98
CA VAL A 14 7.82 1.48 -16.96
C VAL A 14 7.88 2.91 -17.46
N LYS A 15 7.50 3.12 -18.72
CA LYS A 15 7.27 4.45 -19.24
C LYS A 15 6.02 4.92 -18.51
N LEU A 16 6.22 5.47 -17.31
CA LEU A 16 5.14 6.09 -16.56
C LEU A 16 4.48 7.09 -17.52
N PRO A 17 3.15 7.06 -17.69
CA PRO A 17 2.45 8.06 -18.49
C PRO A 17 2.96 9.42 -18.06
N ASP A 18 3.25 10.32 -19.01
CA ASP A 18 3.95 11.60 -18.79
C ASP A 18 3.68 12.13 -17.40
N ALA A 19 4.62 11.85 -16.47
CA ALA A 19 4.31 11.80 -15.05
C ALA A 19 3.60 13.10 -14.67
N ASP A 20 2.35 12.98 -14.18
CA ASP A 20 1.51 14.08 -13.74
C ASP A 20 2.42 15.14 -13.10
N PRO A 21 2.45 16.38 -13.63
CA PRO A 21 3.32 17.42 -13.10
C PRO A 21 3.23 17.55 -11.58
N LEU A 22 2.06 17.26 -10.99
CA LEU A 22 1.88 17.19 -9.54
C LEU A 22 2.69 16.06 -8.90
N TYR A 23 2.52 14.82 -9.37
CA TYR A 23 3.28 13.68 -8.85
C TYR A 23 4.79 13.92 -8.94
N ARG A 24 5.25 14.39 -10.11
CA ARG A 24 6.68 14.65 -10.36
C ARG A 24 7.23 15.71 -9.42
N THR A 25 6.55 16.84 -9.30
CA THR A 25 7.05 17.97 -8.50
C THR A 25 6.95 17.70 -6.99
N TYR A 26 5.89 17.03 -6.54
CA TYR A 26 5.76 16.58 -5.16
C TYR A 26 6.85 15.56 -4.79
N ARG A 27 7.07 14.54 -5.63
CA ARG A 27 8.14 13.56 -5.45
C ARG A 27 9.51 14.24 -5.37
N GLN A 28 9.80 15.18 -6.28
CA GLN A 28 11.08 15.88 -6.29
C GLN A 28 11.28 16.69 -5.01
N CYS A 29 10.24 17.38 -4.52
CA CYS A 29 10.29 18.11 -3.26
C CYS A 29 10.72 17.22 -2.07
N ILE A 30 10.12 16.03 -1.95
CA ILE A 30 10.49 15.07 -0.91
C ILE A 30 11.92 14.56 -1.13
N ALA A 31 12.28 14.21 -2.36
CA ALA A 31 13.62 13.71 -2.67
C ALA A 31 14.72 14.72 -2.33
N ASP A 32 14.57 15.98 -2.73
CA ASP A 32 15.52 17.06 -2.44
C ASP A 32 15.70 17.27 -0.92
N GLY A 33 14.59 17.22 -0.17
CA GLY A 33 14.63 17.31 1.29
C GLY A 33 15.32 16.12 1.96
N LEU A 34 15.11 14.90 1.45
CA LEU A 34 15.78 13.71 1.97
C LEU A 34 17.28 13.71 1.65
N TYR A 35 17.66 14.06 0.41
CA TYR A 35 19.06 14.07 -0.02
C TYR A 35 19.90 15.21 0.57
N SER A 36 19.26 16.27 1.09
CA SER A 36 19.95 17.35 1.78
C SER A 36 20.17 17.08 3.28
N ALA A 37 19.62 16.00 3.83
CA ALA A 37 19.79 15.60 5.22
C ALA A 37 20.82 14.45 5.36
N SER A 38 21.54 14.40 6.48
CA SER A 38 22.32 13.20 6.84
C SER A 38 21.37 12.06 7.22
N ALA A 39 21.84 10.81 7.09
CA ALA A 39 21.03 9.63 7.42
C ALA A 39 20.46 9.68 8.84
N GLU A 40 21.23 10.20 9.79
CA GLU A 40 20.86 10.36 11.20
C GLU A 40 19.77 11.43 11.40
N ALA A 41 19.76 12.47 10.57
CA ALA A 41 18.84 13.59 10.68
C ALA A 41 17.51 13.37 9.96
N ILE A 42 17.41 12.39 9.05
CA ILE A 42 16.21 12.13 8.25
C ILE A 42 15.00 11.89 9.14
N TRP A 43 15.12 11.03 10.16
CA TRP A 43 13.99 10.66 11.00
C TRP A 43 13.40 11.83 11.80
N GLY A 44 14.24 12.77 12.22
CA GLY A 44 13.80 13.97 12.94
C GLY A 44 13.14 15.02 12.03
N LYS A 45 13.35 14.94 10.71
CA LYS A 45 12.90 15.95 9.74
C LYS A 45 11.82 15.47 8.78
N VAL A 46 11.62 14.16 8.67
CA VAL A 46 10.73 13.58 7.63
C VAL A 46 9.31 14.11 7.74
N THR A 47 8.79 14.30 8.96
CA THR A 47 7.45 14.84 9.20
C THR A 47 7.31 16.25 8.66
N ASP A 48 8.23 17.15 9.01
CA ASP A 48 8.19 18.54 8.58
C ASP A 48 8.39 18.66 7.07
N LEU A 49 9.32 17.88 6.51
CA LEU A 49 9.55 17.81 5.07
C LEU A 49 8.29 17.38 4.30
N VAL A 50 7.63 16.31 4.76
CA VAL A 50 6.37 15.84 4.15
C VAL A 50 5.31 16.92 4.24
N ASN A 51 5.14 17.55 5.41
CA ASN A 51 4.16 18.62 5.61
C ASN A 51 4.43 19.83 4.69
N ASP A 52 5.68 20.25 4.55
CA ASP A 52 6.08 21.36 3.70
C ASP A 52 5.81 21.07 2.23
N CYS A 53 6.18 19.88 1.75
CA CYS A 53 5.89 19.48 0.38
C CYS A 53 4.38 19.33 0.13
N MET A 54 3.63 18.78 1.08
CA MET A 54 2.16 18.68 1.00
C MET A 54 1.53 20.07 0.89
N LYS A 55 2.00 21.04 1.68
CA LYS A 55 1.54 22.43 1.66
C LYS A 55 1.91 23.13 0.37
N LYS A 56 3.17 23.04 -0.06
CA LYS A 56 3.70 23.64 -1.30
C LYS A 56 2.89 23.22 -2.53
N HIS A 57 2.47 21.96 -2.57
CA HIS A 57 1.71 21.40 -3.69
C HIS A 57 0.18 21.37 -3.46
N ASN A 58 -0.32 21.99 -2.38
CA ASN A 58 -1.74 22.03 -2.04
C ASN A 58 -2.40 20.63 -2.04
N ILE A 59 -1.68 19.60 -1.60
CA ILE A 59 -2.12 18.20 -1.75
C ILE A 59 -3.43 17.97 -1.01
N LEU A 60 -3.55 18.40 0.25
CA LEU A 60 -4.76 18.21 1.05
C LEU A 60 -5.98 18.96 0.52
N LYS A 61 -5.77 20.05 -0.23
CA LYS A 61 -6.86 20.77 -0.91
C LYS A 61 -7.36 20.00 -2.13
N ARG A 62 -6.44 19.34 -2.85
CA ARG A 62 -6.73 18.58 -4.08
C ARG A 62 -7.27 17.18 -3.78
N PHE A 63 -6.67 16.53 -2.78
CA PHE A 63 -7.00 15.19 -2.32
C PHE A 63 -7.21 15.25 -0.80
N PRO A 64 -8.44 15.56 -0.35
CA PRO A 64 -8.74 15.66 1.07
C PRO A 64 -8.36 14.37 1.81
N LEU A 65 -7.62 14.50 2.91
CA LEU A 65 -7.32 13.38 3.77
C LEU A 65 -8.61 12.89 4.44
N ARG A 66 -8.91 11.62 4.26
CA ARG A 66 -10.05 10.93 4.88
C ARG A 66 -9.55 9.80 5.75
N GLN A 67 -10.42 9.35 6.65
CA GLN A 67 -10.13 8.25 7.56
C GLN A 67 -11.23 7.20 7.48
N VAL A 68 -10.82 5.95 7.63
CA VAL A 68 -11.67 4.79 7.89
C VAL A 68 -11.16 4.14 9.18
N ARG A 69 -12.06 3.50 9.93
CA ARG A 69 -11.72 2.97 11.26
C ARG A 69 -12.15 1.52 11.37
N ASN A 70 -11.38 0.72 12.09
CA ASN A 70 -11.81 -0.58 12.58
C ASN A 70 -11.77 -0.57 14.12
N SER A 71 -11.80 -1.75 14.75
CA SER A 71 -11.95 -1.85 16.21
C SER A 71 -10.75 -1.35 17.02
N ASP A 72 -9.54 -1.37 16.44
CA ASP A 72 -8.28 -1.07 17.12
C ASP A 72 -7.42 -0.01 16.40
N GLU A 73 -7.75 0.35 15.15
CA GLU A 73 -6.94 1.23 14.32
C GLU A 73 -7.74 2.25 13.49
N THR A 74 -7.07 3.34 13.12
CA THR A 74 -7.56 4.32 12.14
C THR A 74 -6.62 4.36 10.94
N LYS A 75 -7.15 4.06 9.75
CA LYS A 75 -6.40 4.17 8.49
C LYS A 75 -6.78 5.46 7.79
N TYR A 76 -5.78 6.15 7.24
CA TYR A 76 -5.97 7.41 6.52
C TYR A 76 -5.67 7.23 5.03
N PHE A 77 -6.43 7.91 4.17
CA PHE A 77 -6.21 7.89 2.73
C PHE A 77 -6.45 9.27 2.12
N LEU A 78 -5.69 9.59 1.06
CA LEU A 78 -5.94 10.76 0.24
C LEU A 78 -7.10 10.46 -0.69
N ASN A 79 -8.16 11.25 -0.59
CA ASN A 79 -9.35 11.01 -1.38
C ASN A 79 -9.14 11.45 -2.85
N VAL A 80 -8.80 10.49 -3.69
CA VAL A 80 -8.59 10.68 -5.14
C VAL A 80 -9.87 10.56 -5.96
N THR A 81 -11.05 10.52 -5.34
CA THR A 81 -12.36 10.37 -6.03
C THR A 81 -12.67 11.54 -6.94
N SER A 82 -12.15 11.43 -8.15
CA SER A 82 -12.66 12.02 -9.38
C SER A 82 -13.08 10.86 -10.28
N ASN A 83 -13.97 11.08 -11.24
CA ASN A 83 -14.42 10.08 -12.19
C ASN A 83 -13.23 9.37 -12.85
N ILE A 84 -12.89 8.17 -12.38
CA ILE A 84 -11.81 7.36 -12.96
C ILE A 84 -12.31 6.96 -14.36
N PRO A 85 -11.61 7.35 -15.44
CA PRO A 85 -12.02 7.00 -16.80
C PRO A 85 -12.17 5.48 -16.93
N ALA A 86 -13.13 5.02 -17.73
CA ALA A 86 -13.33 3.58 -17.95
C ALA A 86 -12.11 2.88 -18.57
N SER A 87 -11.21 3.64 -19.19
CA SER A 87 -9.92 3.16 -19.73
C SER A 87 -8.84 2.96 -18.68
N GLU A 88 -9.01 3.47 -17.45
CA GLU A 88 -8.04 3.36 -16.37
C GLU A 88 -8.43 2.29 -15.36
N GLN A 89 -7.43 1.57 -14.86
CA GLN A 89 -7.63 0.58 -13.80
C GLN A 89 -7.51 1.25 -12.43
N CYS A 90 -8.48 1.00 -11.56
CA CYS A 90 -8.40 1.35 -10.16
C CYS A 90 -8.05 0.10 -9.34
N ASN A 91 -6.94 0.13 -8.62
CA ASN A 91 -6.51 -0.97 -7.77
C ASN A 91 -6.25 -0.47 -6.35
N VAL A 92 -6.81 -1.15 -5.36
CA VAL A 92 -6.53 -0.95 -3.94
C VAL A 92 -5.70 -2.12 -3.46
N VAL A 93 -4.52 -1.82 -2.92
CA VAL A 93 -3.60 -2.84 -2.40
C VAL A 93 -3.49 -2.69 -0.89
N THR A 94 -3.85 -3.75 -0.15
CA THR A 94 -3.69 -3.85 1.30
C THR A 94 -2.57 -4.83 1.61
N LEU A 95 -1.57 -4.41 2.38
CA LEU A 95 -0.47 -5.26 2.82
C LEU A 95 -0.57 -5.44 4.33
N GLY A 96 -0.59 -6.69 4.81
CA GLY A 96 -0.91 -6.98 6.21
C GLY A 96 -2.37 -6.66 6.49
N ILE A 97 -3.26 -7.55 6.02
CA ILE A 97 -4.71 -7.39 6.17
C ILE A 97 -5.10 -7.42 7.65
N GLY A 98 -4.46 -8.30 8.43
CA GLY A 98 -4.88 -8.58 9.78
C GLY A 98 -6.24 -9.28 9.84
N LYS A 99 -6.83 -9.31 11.03
CA LYS A 99 -8.09 -10.04 11.30
C LYS A 99 -9.35 -9.16 11.27
N ASP A 100 -9.19 -7.85 11.04
CA ASP A 100 -10.29 -6.89 11.03
C ASP A 100 -10.24 -6.02 9.76
N ILE A 101 -11.15 -6.32 8.82
CA ILE A 101 -11.24 -5.66 7.51
C ILE A 101 -12.28 -4.53 7.46
N ALA A 102 -12.80 -4.08 8.62
CA ALA A 102 -13.88 -3.09 8.65
C ALA A 102 -13.48 -1.76 7.99
N ALA A 103 -12.20 -1.40 8.05
CA ALA A 103 -11.64 -0.23 7.40
C ALA A 103 -11.70 -0.36 5.86
N GLU A 104 -11.29 -1.50 5.31
CA GLU A 104 -11.32 -1.81 3.88
C GLU A 104 -12.76 -1.89 3.36
N GLN A 105 -13.67 -2.48 4.13
CA GLN A 105 -15.10 -2.50 3.80
C GLN A 105 -15.72 -1.10 3.76
N GLN A 106 -15.32 -0.20 4.67
CA GLN A 106 -15.72 1.20 4.61
C GLN A 106 -15.12 1.89 3.39
N LEU A 107 -13.85 1.65 3.08
CA LEU A 107 -13.20 2.22 1.91
C LEU A 107 -13.90 1.79 0.62
N ALA A 108 -14.28 0.52 0.48
CA ALA A 108 -15.02 -0.02 -0.67
C ALA A 108 -16.36 0.69 -0.92
N LYS A 109 -16.99 1.24 0.13
CA LYS A 109 -18.23 2.04 0.01
C LYS A 109 -17.97 3.51 -0.37
N LEU A 110 -16.75 3.99 -0.18
CA LEU A 110 -16.36 5.39 -0.39
C LEU A 110 -15.69 5.64 -1.75
N ILE A 111 -15.11 4.60 -2.35
CA ILE A 111 -14.40 4.69 -3.63
C ILE A 111 -15.26 4.12 -4.77
N PRO A 112 -14.91 4.38 -6.04
CA PRO A 112 -15.69 3.90 -7.17
C PRO A 112 -15.76 2.37 -7.21
N ALA A 113 -16.94 1.84 -7.58
CA ALA A 113 -17.19 0.40 -7.61
C ALA A 113 -16.31 -0.37 -8.63
N GLN A 114 -15.71 0.32 -9.60
CA GLN A 114 -14.76 -0.27 -10.54
C GLN A 114 -13.37 -0.57 -9.95
N CYS A 115 -13.12 -0.20 -8.69
CA CYS A 115 -11.85 -0.44 -8.02
C CYS A 115 -11.72 -1.91 -7.58
N HIS A 116 -10.59 -2.53 -7.92
CA HIS A 116 -10.27 -3.91 -7.55
C HIS A 116 -9.43 -3.95 -6.28
N PHE A 117 -9.87 -4.71 -5.28
CA PHE A 117 -9.16 -4.87 -4.01
C PHE A 117 -8.24 -6.10 -4.06
N HIS A 118 -7.00 -5.91 -3.60
CA HIS A 118 -5.95 -6.93 -3.55
C HIS A 118 -5.30 -6.91 -2.17
N GLY A 119 -5.43 -7.99 -1.41
CA GLY A 119 -4.94 -8.08 -0.05
C GLY A 119 -3.88 -9.16 0.10
N ALA A 120 -2.71 -8.83 0.67
CA ALA A 120 -1.66 -9.80 0.97
C ALA A 120 -1.51 -9.97 2.49
N ASP A 121 -1.61 -11.22 2.95
CA ASP A 121 -1.38 -11.58 4.34
C ASP A 121 -0.99 -13.07 4.44
N PRO A 122 -0.09 -13.47 5.35
CA PRO A 122 0.27 -14.88 5.53
C PRO A 122 -0.77 -15.70 6.32
N GLY A 123 -1.69 -15.08 7.07
CA GLY A 123 -2.69 -15.77 7.88
C GLY A 123 -3.86 -16.33 7.07
N ILE A 124 -3.78 -17.58 6.64
CA ILE A 124 -4.69 -18.13 5.61
C ILE A 124 -6.14 -18.28 6.08
N ASN A 125 -6.40 -18.92 7.23
CA ASN A 125 -7.74 -19.44 7.51
C ASN A 125 -8.81 -18.35 7.67
N GLU A 126 -8.57 -17.37 8.53
CA GLU A 126 -9.54 -16.31 8.83
C GLU A 126 -9.45 -15.16 7.82
N ASN A 127 -8.24 -14.70 7.49
CA ASN A 127 -8.05 -13.48 6.70
C ASN A 127 -8.47 -13.71 5.24
N LYS A 128 -8.28 -14.92 4.70
CA LYS A 128 -8.77 -15.28 3.36
C LYS A 128 -10.29 -15.16 3.28
N GLN A 129 -11.00 -15.76 4.24
CA GLN A 129 -12.47 -15.75 4.23
C GLN A 129 -13.00 -14.32 4.33
N LEU A 130 -12.43 -13.52 5.24
CA LEU A 130 -12.83 -12.12 5.43
C LEU A 130 -12.56 -11.30 4.17
N TYR A 131 -11.32 -11.26 3.69
CA TYR A 131 -10.94 -10.37 2.59
C TYR A 131 -11.56 -10.76 1.24
N SER A 132 -11.83 -12.05 1.03
CA SER A 132 -12.48 -12.52 -0.21
C SER A 132 -13.90 -11.97 -0.40
N THR A 133 -14.51 -11.35 0.63
CA THR A 133 -15.81 -10.67 0.51
C THR A 133 -15.73 -9.33 -0.23
N ILE A 134 -14.54 -8.74 -0.35
CA ILE A 134 -14.32 -7.42 -0.96
C ILE A 134 -13.30 -7.45 -2.11
N GLY A 135 -12.44 -8.47 -2.19
CA GLY A 135 -11.35 -8.50 -3.16
C GLY A 135 -10.65 -9.85 -3.29
N THR A 136 -9.46 -9.82 -3.91
CA THR A 136 -8.60 -11.00 -4.08
C THR A 136 -7.61 -11.10 -2.92
N TYR A 137 -7.57 -12.26 -2.26
CA TYR A 137 -6.64 -12.56 -1.18
C TYR A 137 -5.40 -13.31 -1.70
N TYR A 138 -4.23 -12.90 -1.22
CA TYR A 138 -2.94 -13.47 -1.55
C TYR A 138 -2.24 -14.00 -0.27
N PRO A 139 -1.93 -15.32 -0.20
CA PRO A 139 -1.41 -15.97 1.01
C PRO A 139 0.11 -15.82 1.15
N TYR A 140 0.62 -14.59 1.14
CA TYR A 140 2.03 -14.32 1.34
C TYR A 140 2.25 -13.05 2.16
N ALA A 141 3.34 -13.04 2.93
CA ALA A 141 3.86 -11.83 3.55
C ALA A 141 4.73 -11.06 2.56
N ILE A 142 4.83 -9.74 2.74
CA ILE A 142 5.75 -8.91 1.96
C ILE A 142 7.10 -8.85 2.69
N ALA A 143 8.18 -9.17 1.98
CA ALA A 143 9.53 -9.14 2.54
C ALA A 143 10.54 -8.55 1.56
N ALA A 144 11.77 -8.32 2.04
CA ALA A 144 12.86 -7.84 1.19
C ALA A 144 13.32 -8.88 0.15
N THR A 145 13.03 -10.16 0.37
CA THR A 145 13.39 -11.26 -0.53
C THR A 145 12.25 -12.25 -0.59
N SER A 146 11.92 -12.73 -1.79
CA SER A 146 10.93 -13.78 -1.97
C SER A 146 11.46 -15.15 -1.51
N GLY A 147 10.54 -16.05 -1.14
CA GLY A 147 10.85 -17.42 -0.73
C GLY A 147 10.08 -17.86 0.52
N ILE A 148 10.40 -19.05 1.04
CA ILE A 148 9.81 -19.57 2.28
C ILE A 148 10.67 -19.11 3.46
N LYS A 149 10.06 -18.42 4.42
CA LYS A 149 10.72 -17.92 5.63
C LYS A 149 9.96 -18.37 6.86
N SER A 150 10.69 -18.69 7.92
CA SER A 150 10.07 -18.94 9.22
C SER A 150 9.71 -17.60 9.87
N ALA A 151 8.44 -17.42 10.24
CA ALA A 151 7.99 -16.23 10.94
C ALA A 151 6.90 -16.58 11.96
N SER A 152 6.87 -15.81 13.04
CA SER A 152 5.83 -15.92 14.06
C SER A 152 4.70 -14.95 13.72
N LEU A 153 3.48 -15.46 13.64
CA LEU A 153 2.29 -14.62 13.52
C LEU A 153 1.73 -14.32 14.90
N TYR A 154 1.26 -13.09 15.07
CA TYR A 154 0.65 -12.68 16.33
C TYR A 154 -0.53 -13.58 16.67
N GLY A 155 -0.52 -14.17 17.87
CA GLY A 155 -1.52 -15.16 18.31
C GLY A 155 -1.19 -16.62 17.97
N MET A 156 -0.04 -16.92 17.36
CA MET A 156 0.47 -18.28 17.18
C MET A 156 1.77 -18.51 17.98
N TRP A 157 1.80 -19.60 18.74
CA TRP A 157 2.91 -19.93 19.65
C TRP A 157 4.08 -20.63 18.95
N HIS A 158 3.93 -21.01 17.69
CA HIS A 158 4.95 -21.66 16.89
C HIS A 158 5.20 -20.92 15.58
N PRO A 159 6.46 -20.77 15.16
CA PRO A 159 6.78 -20.20 13.86
C PRO A 159 6.22 -21.07 12.74
N GLU A 160 5.63 -20.45 11.72
CA GLU A 160 5.18 -21.13 10.52
C GLU A 160 6.07 -20.80 9.32
N ASN A 161 6.09 -21.71 8.36
CA ASN A 161 6.75 -21.49 7.08
C ASN A 161 5.82 -20.63 6.21
N ILE A 162 6.19 -19.37 6.06
CA ILE A 162 5.43 -18.37 5.34
C ILE A 162 6.06 -18.13 3.97
N LEU A 163 5.24 -18.13 2.93
CA LEU A 163 5.64 -17.65 1.63
C LEU A 163 5.78 -16.12 1.69
N THR A 164 6.92 -15.63 1.22
CA THR A 164 7.22 -14.20 1.11
C THR A 164 7.40 -13.82 -0.35
N GLN A 165 6.93 -12.61 -0.69
CA GLN A 165 7.12 -11.97 -1.99
C GLN A 165 7.81 -10.62 -1.82
#